data_AF-P95853-F1
#
_entry.id   AF-P95853-F1
#
_cell.length_a   1.000
_cell.length_b   1.000
_cell.length_c   1.000
_cell.angle_alpha   90.00
_cell.angle_beta   90.00
_cell.angle_gamma   90.00
#
_symmetry.space_group_name_H-M   'P 1'
#
loop_
_entity.id
_entity.type
_entity.pdbx_description
1 polymer ?
#
loop_
_entity_poly.entity_id
_entity_poly.type
_entity_poly.pdbx_seq_one_letter_code
_entity_poly.pdbx_strand_id
1 'polypeptide(L)'
;MRRVGSKNCSRGGENRKVLLEALGKNNYKNSVKVYIIESIPAILIVSLMLGKYSSIINFALTLLSLSPVVIAIPAVLVGILISNKRIMGKYAYTKTRLLAYFLTVAMIVAGGLVGILHL
;
A
#
# COMPACT_ATOMS: atom_id res chain seq x y z
N MET A 1 -10.56 38.83 16.46
CA MET A 1 -10.81 37.99 17.66
C MET A 1 -11.63 36.75 17.28
N ARG A 2 -11.00 35.57 17.28
CA ARG A 2 -11.54 34.29 17.78
C ARG A 2 -10.36 33.33 17.93
N ARG A 3 -9.95 33.09 19.18
CA ARG A 3 -9.03 32.02 19.57
C ARG A 3 -9.82 30.72 19.66
N VAL A 4 -9.30 29.65 19.08
CA VAL A 4 -9.32 28.27 19.62
C VAL A 4 -8.07 27.64 18.99
N GLY A 5 -7.03 27.21 19.68
CA GLY A 5 -6.98 26.47 20.92
C GLY A 5 -6.11 25.25 20.62
N SER A 6 -4.85 25.32 21.06
CA SER A 6 -3.84 24.27 20.99
C SER A 6 -4.40 22.88 21.34
N LYS A 7 -4.18 21.90 20.46
CA LYS A 7 -4.06 20.50 20.86
C LYS A 7 -2.90 19.86 20.12
N ASN A 8 -1.82 19.66 20.88
CA ASN A 8 -0.75 18.70 20.65
C ASN A 8 -1.28 17.46 19.90
N CYS A 9 -0.90 17.31 18.63
CA CYS A 9 -1.08 16.06 17.91
C CYS A 9 0.24 15.28 18.01
N SER A 10 0.21 14.29 18.91
CA SER A 10 1.22 13.24 19.03
C SER A 10 1.60 12.69 17.66
N ARG A 11 2.86 12.94 17.27
CA ARG A 11 3.59 12.15 16.28
C ARG A 11 3.52 10.68 16.69
N GLY A 12 2.92 9.82 15.87
CA GLY A 12 2.99 8.36 16.10
C GLY A 12 1.82 7.50 15.61
N GLY A 13 0.90 8.00 14.79
CA GLY A 13 -0.25 7.20 14.32
C GLY A 13 -0.88 7.65 13.01
N GLU A 14 -0.12 8.35 12.16
CA GLU A 14 -0.64 9.20 11.09
C GLU A 14 -1.17 8.45 9.86
N ASN A 15 -0.63 7.25 9.55
CA ASN A 15 -1.05 6.50 8.36
C ASN A 15 -2.41 5.77 8.50
N ARG A 16 -2.99 5.71 9.71
CA ARG A 16 -4.23 4.95 9.99
C ARG A 16 -5.52 5.78 9.94
N LYS A 17 -5.42 7.12 10.01
CA LYS A 17 -6.60 8.00 9.97
C LYS A 17 -7.14 8.21 8.55
N VAL A 18 -6.26 8.21 7.55
CA VAL A 18 -6.59 8.62 6.18
C VAL A 18 -7.62 7.70 5.51
N LEU A 19 -7.54 6.38 5.71
CA LEU A 19 -8.43 5.42 5.04
C LEU A 19 -9.85 5.41 5.65
N LEU A 20 -9.97 5.63 6.96
CA LEU A 20 -11.25 5.64 7.68
C LEU A 20 -12.00 6.98 7.54
N GLU A 21 -11.25 8.06 7.37
CA GLU A 21 -11.80 9.39 7.08
C GLU A 21 -12.25 9.50 5.62
N ALA A 22 -11.52 8.89 4.67
CA ALA A 22 -11.87 8.87 3.25
C ALA A 22 -13.14 8.08 2.91
N LEU A 23 -13.52 7.09 3.73
CA LEU A 23 -14.73 6.26 3.54
C LEU A 23 -16.02 6.90 4.10
N GLY A 24 -15.94 8.08 4.75
CA GLY A 24 -17.11 8.87 5.20
C GLY A 24 -18.04 8.19 6.22
N LYS A 25 -17.77 6.93 6.58
CA LYS A 25 -18.61 6.10 7.44
C LYS A 25 -17.84 5.79 8.71
N ASN A 26 -18.07 6.62 9.73
CA ASN A 26 -17.60 6.46 11.11
C ASN A 26 -18.12 5.14 11.71
N ASN A 27 -17.48 4.02 11.38
CA ASN A 27 -17.72 2.74 12.04
C ASN A 27 -16.37 2.14 12.44
N TYR A 28 -15.82 2.68 13.53
CA TYR A 28 -14.58 2.20 14.15
C TYR A 28 -14.63 0.68 14.40
N LYS A 29 -15.79 0.15 14.82
CA LYS A 29 -15.98 -1.29 15.07
C LYS A 29 -15.80 -2.15 13.81
N ASN A 30 -16.26 -1.68 12.66
CA ASN A 30 -16.13 -2.43 11.40
C ASN A 30 -14.68 -2.44 10.91
N SER A 31 -13.98 -1.33 11.11
CA SER A 31 -12.58 -1.19 10.75
C SER A 31 -11.70 -2.13 11.57
N VAL A 32 -11.91 -2.17 12.89
CA VAL A 32 -11.24 -3.11 13.79
C VAL A 32 -11.53 -4.56 13.39
N LYS A 33 -12.78 -4.86 13.00
CA LYS A 33 -13.16 -6.20 12.54
C LYS A 33 -12.39 -6.63 11.28
N VAL A 34 -12.23 -5.75 10.29
CA VAL A 34 -11.45 -6.05 9.07
C VAL A 34 -9.99 -6.33 9.43
N TYR A 35 -9.37 -5.50 10.27
CA TYR A 35 -7.98 -5.73 10.71
C TYR A 35 -7.80 -7.09 11.42
N ILE A 36 -8.74 -7.47 12.28
CA ILE A 36 -8.71 -8.77 12.96
C ILE A 36 -8.83 -9.91 11.93
N ILE A 37 -9.75 -9.79 10.99
CA ILE A 37 -9.97 -10.81 9.96
C ILE A 37 -8.74 -10.95 9.05
N GLU A 38 -8.07 -9.87 8.67
CA GLU A 38 -6.85 -9.93 7.84
C GLU A 38 -5.65 -10.52 8.59
N SER A 39 -5.58 -10.31 9.90
CA SER A 39 -4.45 -10.78 10.72
C SER A 39 -4.50 -12.29 11.00
N ILE A 40 -5.69 -12.89 11.06
CA ILE A 40 -5.87 -14.32 11.39
C ILE A 40 -5.18 -15.25 10.34
N PRO A 41 -5.41 -15.11 9.03
CA PRO A 41 -4.74 -15.92 8.01
C PRO A 41 -3.22 -15.81 8.09
N ALA A 42 -2.69 -14.60 8.31
CA ALA A 42 -1.25 -14.38 8.40
C ALA A 42 -0.62 -15.15 9.55
N ILE A 43 -1.22 -15.09 10.74
CA ILE A 43 -0.75 -15.83 11.92
C ILE A 43 -0.90 -17.34 11.72
N LEU A 44 -2.00 -17.78 11.12
CA LEU A 44 -2.26 -19.20 10.87
C LEU A 44 -1.23 -19.80 9.91
N ILE A 45 -0.92 -19.11 8.81
CA ILE A 45 0.10 -19.54 7.83
C ILE A 45 1.48 -19.64 8.49
N VAL A 46 1.87 -18.64 9.28
CA VAL A 46 3.17 -18.66 9.98
C VAL A 46 3.23 -19.79 11.00
N SER A 47 2.17 -19.98 11.80
CA SER A 47 2.07 -21.04 12.81
C SER A 47 2.22 -22.44 12.21
N LEU A 48 1.60 -22.68 11.05
CA LEU A 48 1.70 -23.95 10.31
C LEU A 48 3.13 -24.24 9.79
N MET A 49 3.97 -23.22 9.65
CA MET A 49 5.33 -23.34 9.09
C MET A 49 6.46 -23.29 10.12
N LEU A 50 6.16 -23.10 11.41
CA LEU A 50 7.14 -22.91 12.50
C LEU A 50 8.21 -24.02 12.61
N GLY A 51 7.93 -25.23 12.14
CA GLY A 51 8.85 -26.37 12.19
C GLY A 51 9.92 -26.42 11.09
N LYS A 52 9.86 -25.54 10.08
CA LYS A 52 10.78 -25.57 8.92
C LYS A 52 11.29 -24.17 8.59
N TYR A 53 12.36 -23.73 9.25
CA TYR A 53 12.97 -22.41 9.05
C TYR A 53 13.29 -22.09 7.58
N SER A 54 13.78 -23.07 6.81
CA SER A 54 14.04 -22.89 5.37
C SER A 54 12.77 -22.55 4.58
N SER A 55 11.64 -23.17 4.92
CA SER A 55 10.35 -22.89 4.28
C SER A 55 9.82 -21.49 4.61
N ILE A 56 10.04 -21.00 5.83
CA ILE A 56 9.66 -19.62 6.24
C ILE A 56 10.49 -18.59 5.46
N ILE A 57 11.79 -18.81 5.32
CA ILE A 57 12.68 -17.91 4.57
C ILE A 57 12.25 -17.86 3.10
N ASN A 58 12.05 -19.02 2.46
CA ASN A 58 11.60 -19.07 1.07
C ASN A 58 10.24 -18.40 0.91
N PHE A 59 9.30 -18.63 1.83
CA PHE A 59 8.00 -17.97 1.81
C PHE A 59 8.11 -16.44 1.92
N ALA A 60 8.96 -15.94 2.82
CA ALA A 60 9.21 -14.50 2.95
C ALA A 60 9.84 -13.92 1.69
N LEU A 61 10.79 -14.62 1.07
CA LEU A 61 11.40 -14.23 -0.21
C LEU A 61 10.36 -14.22 -1.34
N THR A 62 9.45 -15.20 -1.38
CA THR A 62 8.34 -15.24 -2.35
C THR A 62 7.41 -14.05 -2.15
N LEU A 63 7.01 -13.75 -0.92
CA LEU A 63 6.17 -12.58 -0.61
C LEU A 63 6.85 -11.26 -0.97
N LEU A 64 8.15 -11.14 -0.68
CA LEU A 64 8.95 -9.97 -1.02
C LEU A 64 8.99 -9.76 -2.54
N SER A 65 9.17 -10.83 -3.31
CA SER A 65 9.19 -10.78 -4.76
C SER A 65 7.81 -10.54 -5.39
N LEU A 66 6.75 -11.00 -4.73
CA LEU A 66 5.36 -10.81 -5.18
C LEU A 66 4.83 -9.40 -4.89
N SER A 67 5.33 -8.74 -3.84
CA SER A 67 4.89 -7.41 -3.41
C SER A 67 4.90 -6.35 -4.54
N PRO A 68 5.97 -6.19 -5.35
CA PRO A 68 5.96 -5.28 -6.51
C PRO A 68 4.81 -5.52 -7.49
N VAL A 69 4.43 -6.78 -7.71
CA VAL A 69 3.35 -7.17 -8.63
C VAL A 69 1.99 -6.75 -8.08
N VAL A 70 1.77 -6.97 -6.78
CA VAL A 70 0.53 -6.56 -6.10
C VAL A 70 0.37 -5.04 -6.10
N ILE A 71 1.45 -4.30 -5.87
CA ILE A 71 1.45 -2.82 -5.84
C ILE A 71 1.31 -2.22 -7.26
N ALA A 72 1.59 -2.97 -8.32
CA ALA A 72 1.48 -2.50 -9.69
C ALA A 72 0.08 -1.96 -10.01
N ILE A 73 -0.98 -2.66 -9.55
CA ILE A 73 -2.37 -2.28 -9.81
C ILE A 73 -2.72 -0.90 -9.23
N PRO A 74 -2.56 -0.65 -7.91
CA PRO A 74 -2.81 0.68 -7.37
C PRO A 74 -1.85 1.73 -7.95
N ALA A 75 -0.60 1.38 -8.27
CA ALA A 75 0.31 2.32 -8.93
C ALA A 75 -0.18 2.75 -10.32
N VAL A 76 -0.67 1.83 -11.15
CA VAL A 76 -1.26 2.15 -12.45
C VAL A 76 -2.51 3.03 -12.29
N LEU A 77 -3.37 2.72 -11.33
CA LEU A 77 -4.54 3.54 -10.99
C LEU A 77 -4.15 4.97 -10.59
N VAL A 78 -3.12 5.12 -9.75
CA VAL A 78 -2.57 6.44 -9.39
C VAL A 78 -2.00 7.13 -10.62
N GLY A 79 -1.29 6.42 -11.50
CA GLY A 79 -0.80 6.94 -12.78
C GLY A 79 -1.91 7.51 -13.67
N ILE A 80 -3.03 6.80 -13.78
CA ILE A 80 -4.21 7.28 -14.52
C ILE A 80 -4.82 8.51 -13.83
N LEU A 81 -4.90 8.50 -12.49
CA LEU A 81 -5.45 9.61 -11.71
C LEU A 81 -4.62 10.89 -11.88
N ILE A 82 -3.29 10.80 -11.76
CA ILE A 82 -2.39 11.97 -11.90
C ILE A 82 -2.31 12.48 -13.34
N SER A 83 -2.64 11.65 -14.32
CA SER A 83 -2.78 12.07 -15.72
C SER A 83 -4.07 12.85 -15.98
N ASN A 84 -5.08 12.72 -15.11
CA ASN A 84 -6.39 13.31 -15.34
C ASN A 84 -6.42 14.79 -14.89
N LYS A 85 -6.31 15.70 -15.85
CA LYS A 85 -6.41 17.15 -15.63
C LYS A 85 -7.75 17.59 -15.01
N ARG A 86 -8.84 16.85 -15.21
CA ARG A 86 -10.15 17.17 -14.61
C ARG A 86 -10.13 16.99 -13.09
N ILE A 87 -9.42 15.98 -12.59
CA ILE A 87 -9.37 15.65 -11.16
C ILE A 87 -8.21 16.36 -10.48
N MET A 88 -7.02 16.32 -11.08
CA MET A 88 -5.79 16.85 -10.49
C MET A 88 -5.58 18.36 -10.74
N GLY A 89 -6.33 18.94 -11.70
CA GLY A 89 -6.25 20.35 -12.07
C GLY A 89 -4.82 20.78 -12.43
N LYS A 90 -4.29 21.78 -11.72
CA LYS A 90 -2.93 22.31 -11.89
C LYS A 90 -1.81 21.36 -11.44
N TYR A 91 -2.14 20.30 -10.70
CA TYR A 91 -1.17 19.30 -10.23
C TYR A 91 -1.08 18.08 -11.16
N ALA A 92 -1.82 18.08 -12.28
CA ALA A 92 -1.75 17.02 -13.26
C ALA A 92 -0.34 16.92 -13.84
N TYR A 93 0.14 15.69 -13.99
CA TYR A 93 1.47 15.46 -14.54
C TYR A 93 1.51 15.82 -16.03
N THR A 94 2.62 16.43 -16.44
CA THR A 94 2.93 16.59 -17.86
C THR A 94 3.30 15.23 -18.47
N LYS A 95 3.16 15.08 -19.79
CA LYS A 95 3.42 13.81 -20.50
C LYS A 95 4.80 13.21 -20.19
N THR A 96 5.82 14.05 -20.05
CA THR A 96 7.19 13.64 -19.71
C THR A 96 7.31 13.08 -18.29
N ARG A 97 6.68 13.74 -17.30
CA ARG A 97 6.67 13.25 -15.90
C ARG A 97 5.85 11.98 -15.76
N LEU A 98 4.76 11.85 -16.53
CA LEU A 98 3.95 10.65 -16.58
C LEU A 98 4.73 9.46 -17.17
N LEU A 99 5.49 9.70 -18.24
CA LEU A 99 6.35 8.67 -18.83
C LEU A 99 7.42 8.19 -17.83
N ALA A 100 8.09 9.12 -17.14
CA ALA A 100 9.06 8.78 -16.10
C ALA A 100 8.42 7.98 -14.96
N TYR A 101 7.19 8.32 -14.56
CA TYR A 101 6.42 7.58 -13.56
C TYR A 101 6.12 6.15 -13.99
N PHE A 102 5.61 5.94 -15.21
CA PHE A 102 5.34 4.58 -15.68
C PHE A 102 6.62 3.77 -15.89
N LEU A 103 7.73 4.42 -16.28
CA LEU A 103 9.02 3.76 -16.40
C LEU A 103 9.53 3.25 -15.05
N THR A 104 9.41 4.03 -13.98
CA THR A 104 9.81 3.59 -12.64
C THR A 104 8.92 2.46 -12.13
N VAL A 105 7.61 2.54 -12.34
CA VAL A 105 6.68 1.44 -12.01
C VAL A 105 7.05 0.18 -12.79
N ALA A 106 7.33 0.29 -14.09
CA ALA A 106 7.74 -0.84 -14.93
C ALA A 106 9.05 -1.49 -14.43
N MET A 107 10.05 -0.69 -14.04
CA MET A 107 11.30 -1.19 -13.46
C MET A 107 11.07 -1.96 -12.15
N ILE A 108 10.22 -1.43 -11.25
CA ILE A 108 9.90 -2.09 -9.98
C ILE A 108 9.19 -3.43 -10.23
N VAL A 109 8.21 -3.45 -11.14
CA VAL A 109 7.47 -4.67 -11.50
C VAL A 109 8.38 -5.69 -12.17
N ALA A 110 9.24 -5.25 -13.10
CA ALA A 110 10.22 -6.12 -13.74
C ALA A 110 11.17 -6.74 -12.71
N GLY A 111 11.66 -5.98 -11.73
CA GLY A 111 12.47 -6.51 -10.64
C GLY A 111 11.74 -7.58 -9.82
N GLY A 112 10.47 -7.35 -9.49
CA GLY A 112 9.64 -8.36 -8.82
C GLY A 112 9.41 -9.62 -9.65
N LEU A 113 9.16 -9.48 -10.96
CA LEU A 113 9.00 -10.62 -11.87
C LEU A 113 10.28 -11.44 -12.02
N VAL A 114 11.44 -10.79 -12.16
CA VAL A 114 12.74 -11.47 -12.19
C VAL A 114 12.97 -12.24 -10.89
N GLY A 115 12.63 -11.64 -9.75
CA GLY A 115 12.74 -12.31 -8.46
C GLY A 115 11.83 -13.54 -8.36
N ILE A 116 10.63 -13.52 -8.93
CA ILE A 116 9.70 -14.68 -8.93
C ILE A 116 10.23 -15.78 -9.84
N LEU A 117 10.81 -15.43 -11.00
CA LEU A 117 11.32 -16.41 -11.97
C LEU A 117 12.60 -17.12 -11.51
N HIS A 118 13.37 -16.50 -10.61
CA HIS A 118 14.64 -17.02 -10.11
C HIS A 118 14.59 -17.55 -8.67
N LEU A 119 13.41 -17.53 -8.03
CA LEU A 119 13.17 -18.14 -6.72
C LEU A 119 12.72 -19.59 -6.85
#